data_AF-A0AAV9QP46-F1
#
_entry.id   AF-A0AAV9QP46-F1
#
_cell.length_a   1.000
_cell.length_b   1.000
_cell.length_c   1.000
_cell.angle_alpha   90.00
_cell.angle_beta   90.00
_cell.angle_gamma   90.00
#
_symmetry.space_group_name_H-M   'P 1'
#
loop_
_entity.id
_entity.type
_entity.pdbx_description
1 polymer ?
#
loop_
_entity_poly.entity_id
_entity_poly.type
_entity_poly.pdbx_seq_one_letter_code
_entity_poly.pdbx_strand_id
1 'polypeptide(L)'
;MAYVINGGRQKPFPAAFHEFVDLCSKAYNLIRKHTHLFLNLLGLMLSCGIPELSDLDDLKYVYDALRPHESEADATMYFTRLIESSLGSVATKLNFFIHNLAQMKFATSEDRPSLSFAPRIHTARSDGIIKNLYICKHIPTAHKGYAFVVKVEREGPQEVQLVQRTFEEFQELHSKLRLIFPSSKLPSFPSRFVIGRSRSEATAERRKDELNGYVWHLTHAAAEVAQCDLVYTFFHPLSRDERTAGNGSKPAEVLWSPAAGTELGEIKLSISYKNDKLFIMVIHIRGLQPLQDGTDPDPYVKLYLLPDPQKTSKRKTKAARRTCNPTYNEMLVYDRIPRGDLNQRVIHLRVLSDGAFWENTLLGETFIPLTRLVPGQHWVDWHQLDP
;
A
#
# COMPACT_ATOMS: atom_id res chain seq x y z
N MET A 1 -7.79 22.26 -2.66
CA MET A 1 -7.92 23.70 -2.96
C MET A 1 -7.27 24.56 -1.89
N ALA A 2 -7.74 24.60 -0.63
CA ALA A 2 -7.08 25.37 0.46
C ALA A 2 -5.60 25.02 0.70
N TYR A 3 -5.19 23.76 0.53
CA TYR A 3 -3.78 23.34 0.61
C TYR A 3 -2.90 23.97 -0.49
N VAL A 4 -3.44 24.16 -1.69
CA VAL A 4 -2.75 24.75 -2.85
C VAL A 4 -2.70 26.27 -2.70
N ILE A 5 -3.81 26.89 -2.28
CA ILE A 5 -3.91 28.32 -2.01
C ILE A 5 -2.93 28.75 -0.90
N ASN A 6 -2.68 27.87 0.08
CA ASN A 6 -1.77 28.14 1.20
C ASN A 6 -0.31 27.72 0.94
N GLY A 7 0.07 27.38 -0.30
CA GLY A 7 1.44 26.95 -0.63
C GLY A 7 1.92 25.74 0.18
N GLY A 8 1.01 24.84 0.55
CA GLY A 8 1.32 23.62 1.31
C GLY A 8 1.50 23.78 2.82
N ARG A 9 1.31 24.97 3.40
CA ARG A 9 1.40 25.18 4.86
C ARG A 9 0.10 24.87 5.59
N GLN A 10 0.21 24.26 6.76
CA GLN A 10 -0.93 23.78 7.55
C GLN A 10 -1.08 24.64 8.82
N LYS A 11 -1.92 25.67 8.71
CA LYS A 11 -2.23 26.72 9.71
C LYS A 11 -1.02 27.57 10.18
N PRO A 12 -1.21 28.88 10.44
CA PRO A 12 -2.47 29.65 10.38
C PRO A 12 -2.94 29.86 8.93
N PHE A 13 -4.24 30.10 8.74
CA PHE A 13 -4.79 30.44 7.42
C PHE A 13 -4.30 31.86 7.06
N PRO A 14 -3.45 32.01 6.02
CA PRO A 14 -2.96 33.32 5.62
C PRO A 14 -4.11 34.17 5.02
N ALA A 15 -3.94 35.48 4.99
CA ALA A 15 -4.88 36.46 4.42
C ALA A 15 -5.44 36.06 3.03
N ALA A 16 -4.66 35.33 2.24
CA ALA A 16 -5.04 34.80 0.93
C ALA A 16 -6.26 33.86 0.95
N PHE A 17 -6.48 33.11 2.04
CA PHE A 17 -7.66 32.24 2.14
C PHE A 17 -8.94 33.05 2.38
N HIS A 18 -8.87 34.11 3.18
CA HIS A 18 -9.99 35.03 3.37
C HIS A 18 -10.31 35.79 2.07
N GLU A 19 -9.28 36.24 1.35
CA GLU A 19 -9.44 36.87 0.03
C GLU A 19 -10.11 35.92 -0.99
N PHE A 20 -9.73 34.64 -0.99
CA PHE A 20 -10.40 33.62 -1.81
C PHE A 20 -11.89 33.49 -1.48
N VAL A 21 -12.24 33.40 -0.19
CA VAL A 21 -13.64 33.29 0.26
C VAL A 21 -14.45 34.52 -0.18
N ASP A 22 -13.87 35.71 -0.08
CA ASP A 22 -14.51 36.95 -0.51
C ASP A 22 -14.74 36.99 -2.03
N LEU A 23 -13.74 36.60 -2.83
CA LEU A 23 -13.86 36.55 -4.28
C LEU A 23 -14.92 35.52 -4.73
N CYS A 24 -14.93 34.33 -4.13
CA CYS A 24 -15.92 33.32 -4.46
C CYS A 24 -17.34 33.75 -4.05
N SER A 25 -17.48 34.43 -2.91
CA SER A 25 -18.77 34.99 -2.47
C SER A 25 -19.26 36.08 -3.41
N LYS A 26 -18.37 36.97 -3.89
CA LYS A 26 -18.71 37.97 -4.92
C LYS A 26 -19.15 37.31 -6.23
N ALA A 27 -18.42 36.29 -6.69
CA ALA A 27 -18.76 35.55 -7.90
C ALA A 27 -20.12 34.83 -7.77
N TYR A 28 -20.38 34.17 -6.64
CA TYR A 28 -21.67 33.52 -6.37
C TYR A 28 -22.84 34.52 -6.40
N ASN A 29 -22.69 35.68 -5.77
CA ASN A 29 -23.71 36.73 -5.80
C ASN A 29 -23.94 37.28 -7.22
N LEU A 30 -22.89 37.43 -8.04
CA LEU A 30 -23.02 37.84 -9.43
C LEU A 30 -23.78 36.81 -10.26
N ILE A 31 -23.44 35.52 -10.14
CA ILE A 31 -24.14 34.44 -10.84
C ILE A 31 -25.62 34.40 -10.42
N ARG A 32 -25.91 34.52 -9.11
CA ARG A 32 -27.27 34.56 -8.56
C ARG A 32 -28.11 35.68 -9.16
N LYS A 33 -27.57 36.88 -9.34
CA LYS A 33 -28.28 38.01 -9.98
C LYS A 33 -28.71 37.71 -11.41
N HIS A 34 -28.01 36.79 -12.08
CA HIS A 34 -28.28 36.42 -13.47
C HIS A 34 -28.95 35.03 -13.60
N THR A 35 -29.54 34.49 -12.52
CA THR A 35 -30.15 33.16 -12.49
C THR A 35 -31.08 32.87 -13.68
N HIS A 36 -31.93 33.83 -14.05
CA HIS A 36 -32.87 33.66 -15.18
C HIS A 36 -32.17 33.47 -16.53
N LEU A 37 -31.02 34.11 -16.75
CA LEU A 37 -30.24 33.92 -17.98
C LEU A 37 -29.73 32.47 -18.06
N PHE A 38 -29.19 31.95 -16.96
CA PHE A 38 -28.69 30.59 -16.90
C PHE A 38 -29.81 29.55 -17.05
N LEU A 39 -30.96 29.75 -16.40
CA LEU A 39 -32.09 28.83 -16.52
C LEU A 39 -32.70 28.80 -17.92
N ASN A 40 -32.73 29.95 -18.62
CA ASN A 40 -33.18 29.98 -20.00
C ASN A 40 -32.22 29.22 -20.93
N LEU A 41 -30.90 29.41 -20.77
CA LEU A 41 -29.90 28.69 -21.56
C LEU A 41 -29.94 27.18 -21.30
N LEU A 42 -30.02 26.77 -20.03
CA LEU A 42 -30.13 25.35 -19.67
C LEU A 42 -31.47 24.76 -20.12
N GLY A 43 -32.56 25.51 -20.03
CA GLY A 43 -33.88 25.07 -20.51
C GLY A 43 -33.89 24.78 -22.02
N LEU A 44 -33.17 25.56 -22.82
CA LEU A 44 -33.00 25.28 -24.26
C LEU A 44 -32.20 24.00 -24.53
N MET A 45 -31.40 23.53 -23.57
CA MET A 45 -30.55 22.34 -23.70
C MET A 45 -31.21 21.04 -23.25
N LEU A 46 -32.41 21.09 -22.64
CA LEU A 46 -33.13 19.89 -22.15
C LEU A 46 -33.39 18.85 -23.26
N SER A 47 -33.56 19.29 -24.50
CA SER A 47 -33.82 18.39 -25.64
C SER A 47 -32.54 17.80 -26.26
N CYS A 48 -31.35 18.15 -25.75
CA CYS A 48 -30.07 17.74 -26.34
C CYS A 48 -29.60 16.34 -25.88
N GLY A 49 -30.36 15.64 -25.05
CA GLY A 49 -30.03 14.29 -24.58
C GLY A 49 -28.80 14.24 -23.66
N ILE A 50 -28.50 15.33 -22.95
CA ILE A 50 -27.43 15.39 -21.96
C ILE A 50 -27.92 14.68 -20.69
N PRO A 51 -27.26 13.60 -20.23
CA PRO A 51 -27.74 12.81 -19.09
C PRO A 51 -27.88 13.61 -17.79
N GLU A 52 -27.10 14.67 -17.64
CA GLU A 52 -27.06 15.53 -16.44
C GLU A 52 -28.07 16.71 -16.49
N LEU A 53 -28.84 16.84 -17.57
CA LEU A 53 -29.84 17.89 -17.76
C LEU A 53 -30.98 17.32 -18.62
N SER A 54 -31.77 16.47 -18.00
CA SER A 54 -32.73 15.58 -18.66
C SER A 54 -34.18 16.00 -18.43
N ASP A 55 -34.46 16.70 -17.34
CA ASP A 55 -35.82 17.11 -16.97
C ASP A 55 -35.90 18.49 -16.27
N LEU A 56 -37.12 18.89 -15.92
CA LEU A 56 -37.37 20.16 -15.23
C LEU A 56 -36.90 20.17 -13.78
N ASP A 57 -36.71 19.00 -13.15
CA ASP A 57 -36.21 18.91 -11.78
C ASP A 57 -34.71 19.27 -11.72
N ASP A 58 -33.96 18.99 -12.79
CA ASP A 58 -32.57 19.45 -12.94
C ASP A 58 -32.46 21.00 -12.99
N LEU A 59 -33.41 21.67 -13.67
CA LEU A 59 -33.49 23.14 -13.66
C LEU A 59 -33.91 23.68 -12.30
N LYS A 60 -34.82 22.98 -11.61
CA LYS A 60 -35.26 23.32 -10.25
C LYS A 60 -34.09 23.23 -9.27
N TYR A 61 -33.25 22.21 -9.38
CA TYR A 61 -32.02 22.08 -8.58
C TYR A 61 -31.09 23.29 -8.76
N VAL A 62 -30.88 23.76 -10.00
CA VAL A 62 -30.06 24.95 -10.27
C VAL A 62 -30.67 26.21 -9.66
N TYR A 63 -31.99 26.38 -9.77
CA TYR A 63 -32.70 27.51 -9.14
C TYR A 63 -32.55 27.49 -7.61
N ASP A 64 -32.76 26.32 -6.99
CA ASP A 64 -32.67 26.12 -5.54
C ASP A 64 -31.22 26.28 -5.04
N ALA A 65 -30.22 25.87 -5.83
CA ALA A 65 -28.81 26.04 -5.50
C ALA A 65 -28.34 27.50 -5.60
N LEU A 66 -28.89 28.28 -6.53
CA LEU A 66 -28.55 29.70 -6.70
C LEU A 66 -29.28 30.63 -5.73
N ARG A 67 -30.41 30.20 -5.15
CA ARG A 67 -31.21 30.94 -4.15
C ARG A 67 -31.50 32.41 -4.54
N PRO A 68 -32.00 32.70 -5.77
CA PRO A 68 -32.15 34.06 -6.28
C PRO A 68 -33.07 34.97 -5.45
N HIS A 69 -33.95 34.36 -4.64
CA HIS A 69 -34.90 35.05 -3.78
C HIS A 69 -34.30 35.57 -2.45
N GLU A 70 -33.05 35.22 -2.14
CA GLU A 70 -32.40 35.63 -0.90
C GLU A 70 -31.60 36.92 -1.02
N SER A 71 -31.43 37.61 0.11
CA SER A 71 -30.58 38.78 0.21
C SER A 71 -29.11 38.43 -0.06
N GLU A 72 -28.29 39.39 -0.47
CA GLU A 72 -26.86 39.14 -0.70
C GLU A 72 -26.13 38.68 0.57
N ALA A 73 -26.54 39.19 1.73
CA ALA A 73 -25.95 38.81 3.02
C ALA A 73 -26.26 37.35 3.37
N ASP A 74 -27.52 36.93 3.24
CA ASP A 74 -27.94 35.56 3.54
C ASP A 74 -27.32 34.55 2.56
N ALA A 75 -27.28 34.91 1.27
CA ALA A 75 -26.65 34.12 0.22
C ALA A 75 -25.13 33.94 0.49
N THR A 76 -24.45 35.00 0.94
CA THR A 76 -23.03 34.95 1.29
C THR A 76 -22.78 34.08 2.53
N MET A 77 -23.63 34.19 3.56
CA MET A 77 -23.53 33.35 4.75
C MET A 77 -23.73 31.86 4.42
N TYR A 78 -24.74 31.55 3.60
CA TYR A 78 -25.00 30.19 3.11
C TYR A 78 -23.80 29.63 2.33
N PHE A 79 -23.28 30.40 1.38
CA PHE A 79 -22.15 29.98 0.55
C PHE A 79 -20.86 29.81 1.36
N THR A 80 -20.60 30.67 2.34
CA THR A 80 -19.46 30.54 3.26
C THR A 80 -19.57 29.26 4.09
N ARG A 81 -20.78 28.90 4.58
CA ARG A 81 -21.01 27.61 5.26
C ARG A 81 -20.79 26.41 4.34
N LEU A 82 -21.13 26.52 3.05
CA LEU A 82 -20.79 25.47 2.07
C LEU A 82 -19.28 25.33 1.90
N ILE A 83 -18.52 26.42 1.86
CA ILE A 83 -17.06 26.38 1.81
C ILE A 83 -16.51 25.70 3.07
N GLU A 84 -16.97 26.09 4.26
CA GLU A 84 -16.55 25.47 5.52
C GLU A 84 -16.91 23.98 5.59
N SER A 85 -18.14 23.63 5.19
CA SER A 85 -18.61 22.25 5.10
C SER A 85 -17.78 21.43 4.08
N SER A 86 -17.39 22.04 2.96
CA SER A 86 -16.53 21.40 1.96
C SER A 86 -15.08 21.19 2.45
N LEU A 87 -14.61 22.03 3.37
CA LEU A 87 -13.31 21.91 4.01
C LEU A 87 -13.31 20.86 5.13
N GLY A 88 -14.44 20.71 5.82
CA GLY A 88 -14.67 19.64 6.80
C GLY A 88 -15.02 18.30 6.16
N SER A 89 -15.59 18.30 4.96
CA SER A 89 -16.00 17.11 4.23
C SER A 89 -14.83 16.46 3.52
N VAL A 90 -14.62 15.17 3.80
CA VAL A 90 -13.69 14.27 3.11
C VAL A 90 -13.99 14.19 1.59
N ALA A 91 -15.13 14.72 1.15
CA ALA A 91 -15.62 14.69 -0.24
C ALA A 91 -14.89 15.60 -1.24
N THR A 92 -14.02 16.54 -0.82
CA THR A 92 -13.15 17.24 -1.80
C THR A 92 -12.14 16.29 -2.45
N LYS A 93 -11.76 15.19 -1.79
CA LYS A 93 -10.98 14.10 -2.41
C LYS A 93 -11.82 13.25 -3.36
N LEU A 94 -13.12 13.12 -3.09
CA LEU A 94 -14.07 12.39 -3.93
C LEU A 94 -14.41 13.17 -5.20
N ASN A 95 -14.53 14.50 -5.10
CA ASN A 95 -14.77 15.34 -6.28
C ASN A 95 -13.57 15.34 -7.25
N PHE A 96 -12.33 15.35 -6.74
CA PHE A 96 -11.14 15.10 -7.57
C PHE A 96 -11.12 13.69 -8.16
N PHE A 97 -11.69 12.70 -7.46
CA PHE A 97 -11.79 11.33 -7.95
C PHE A 97 -12.84 11.21 -9.07
N ILE A 98 -14.00 11.85 -8.94
CA ILE A 98 -15.06 11.89 -9.96
C ILE A 98 -14.62 12.71 -11.18
N HIS A 99 -13.95 13.85 -11.00
CA HIS A 99 -13.43 14.63 -12.14
C HIS A 99 -12.31 13.90 -12.91
N ASN A 100 -11.43 13.15 -12.23
CA ASN A 100 -10.47 12.27 -12.90
C ASN A 100 -11.17 11.10 -13.63
N LEU A 101 -12.25 10.58 -13.05
CA LEU A 101 -13.03 9.48 -13.66
C LEU A 101 -13.82 9.94 -14.90
N ALA A 102 -14.30 11.19 -14.93
CA ALA A 102 -15.03 11.76 -16.05
C ALA A 102 -14.10 12.18 -17.21
N GLN A 103 -12.89 12.67 -16.94
CA GLN A 103 -11.89 12.97 -17.99
C GLN A 103 -11.38 11.71 -18.71
N MET A 104 -11.47 10.53 -18.08
CA MET A 104 -11.02 9.26 -18.70
C MET A 104 -12.05 8.63 -19.65
N LYS A 105 -13.32 9.06 -19.65
CA LYS A 105 -14.36 8.48 -20.52
C LYS A 105 -14.34 9.01 -21.96
N PHE A 106 -13.50 10.00 -22.29
CA PHE A 106 -13.41 10.60 -23.63
C PHE A 106 -12.01 10.61 -24.25
N ALA A 107 -11.02 9.91 -23.67
CA ALA A 107 -9.70 9.80 -24.30
C ALA A 107 -9.69 8.69 -25.35
N THR A 108 -10.06 9.04 -26.58
CA THR A 108 -9.68 8.29 -27.78
C THR A 108 -8.16 8.25 -27.88
N SER A 109 -7.58 7.06 -27.83
CA SER A 109 -6.22 6.68 -28.25
C SER A 109 -5.13 7.77 -28.12
N GLU A 110 -4.38 7.77 -27.00
CA GLU A 110 -2.91 8.02 -26.90
C GLU A 110 -2.43 8.22 -25.44
N ASP A 111 -3.29 8.61 -24.48
CA ASP A 111 -2.84 8.85 -23.08
C ASP A 111 -2.93 7.60 -22.17
N ARG A 112 -1.85 6.80 -22.13
CA ARG A 112 -1.67 5.76 -21.09
C ARG A 112 -1.35 6.43 -19.75
N PRO A 113 -1.95 5.97 -18.63
CA PRO A 113 -1.63 6.51 -17.31
C PRO A 113 -0.13 6.33 -16.98
N SER A 114 0.53 7.41 -16.56
CA SER A 114 1.93 7.44 -16.14
C SER A 114 2.07 7.70 -14.63
N LEU A 115 3.24 7.34 -14.09
CA LEU A 115 3.63 7.59 -12.69
C LEU A 115 4.31 8.96 -12.58
N SER A 116 3.88 9.78 -11.62
CA SER A 116 4.31 11.17 -11.46
C SER A 116 5.81 11.34 -11.22
N PHE A 117 6.47 10.31 -10.68
CA PHE A 117 7.87 10.32 -10.30
C PHE A 117 8.78 9.56 -11.27
N ALA A 118 8.22 8.92 -12.32
CA ALA A 118 8.98 8.12 -13.27
C ALA A 118 8.73 8.62 -14.71
N PRO A 119 9.65 9.43 -15.28
CA PRO A 119 9.44 10.08 -16.58
C PRO A 119 9.59 9.14 -17.79
N ARG A 120 10.14 7.94 -17.60
CA ARG A 120 10.35 6.92 -18.64
C ARG A 120 9.53 5.69 -18.34
N ILE A 121 8.99 5.06 -19.38
CA ILE A 121 8.22 3.82 -19.27
C ILE A 121 9.19 2.64 -19.41
N HIS A 122 9.06 1.68 -18.49
CA HIS A 122 9.80 0.43 -18.50
C HIS A 122 8.84 -0.76 -18.63
N THR A 123 9.31 -1.83 -19.26
CA THR A 123 8.47 -2.97 -19.65
C THR A 123 9.17 -4.29 -19.33
N ALA A 124 8.42 -5.40 -19.37
CA ALA A 124 9.01 -6.73 -19.24
C ALA A 124 10.06 -7.06 -20.30
N ARG A 125 9.98 -6.43 -21.48
CA ARG A 125 10.95 -6.62 -22.56
C ARG A 125 12.24 -5.83 -22.33
N SER A 126 12.14 -4.63 -21.77
CA SER A 126 13.32 -3.78 -21.54
C SER A 126 14.10 -4.21 -20.31
N ASP A 127 13.41 -4.63 -19.26
CA ASP A 127 14.01 -4.85 -17.95
C ASP A 127 14.09 -6.33 -17.55
N GLY A 128 13.48 -7.25 -18.31
CA GLY A 128 13.37 -8.67 -17.94
C GLY A 128 12.26 -8.93 -16.91
N ILE A 129 11.71 -10.15 -16.90
CA ILE A 129 10.50 -10.49 -16.12
C ILE A 129 10.79 -10.43 -14.62
N ILE A 130 9.95 -9.69 -13.88
CA ILE A 130 10.01 -9.66 -12.40
C ILE A 130 9.57 -11.02 -11.87
N LYS A 131 10.49 -11.71 -11.19
CA LYS A 131 10.25 -13.00 -10.53
C LYS A 131 9.79 -12.83 -9.10
N ASN A 132 10.40 -11.89 -8.37
CA ASN A 132 10.11 -11.69 -6.95
C ASN A 132 10.26 -10.22 -6.55
N LEU A 133 9.44 -9.81 -5.58
CA LEU A 133 9.47 -8.49 -4.96
C LEU A 133 9.38 -8.66 -3.46
N TYR A 134 10.27 -8.00 -2.73
CA TYR A 134 10.30 -8.06 -1.27
C TYR A 134 10.77 -6.73 -0.67
N ILE A 135 10.03 -6.20 0.30
CA ILE A 135 10.42 -5.01 1.04
C ILE A 135 11.30 -5.42 2.22
N CYS A 136 12.60 -5.14 2.12
CA CYS A 136 13.58 -5.53 3.12
C CYS A 136 13.46 -4.69 4.40
N LYS A 137 13.47 -3.37 4.23
CA LYS A 137 13.56 -2.41 5.32
C LYS A 137 12.89 -1.09 4.97
N HIS A 138 12.64 -0.28 6.00
CA HIS A 138 12.29 1.11 5.84
C HIS A 138 13.45 2.03 6.22
N ILE A 139 13.53 3.20 5.60
CA ILE A 139 14.52 4.23 5.89
C ILE A 139 13.81 5.57 6.11
N PRO A 140 14.23 6.40 7.08
CA PRO A 140 13.69 7.73 7.26
C PRO A 140 14.07 8.62 6.07
N THR A 141 13.16 9.52 5.71
CA THR A 141 13.31 10.49 4.61
C THR A 141 13.47 11.90 5.15
N ALA A 142 14.08 12.79 4.36
CA ALA A 142 14.28 14.20 4.71
C ALA A 142 12.98 14.95 5.09
N HIS A 143 11.82 14.48 4.62
CA HIS A 143 10.51 15.13 4.82
C HIS A 143 9.70 14.57 5.99
N LYS A 144 10.34 13.96 7.01
CA LYS A 144 9.68 13.36 8.19
C LYS A 144 8.64 12.28 7.79
N GLY A 145 9.08 11.31 7.00
CA GLY A 145 8.35 10.11 6.58
C GLY A 145 9.32 8.95 6.29
N TYR A 146 8.82 7.81 5.80
CA TYR A 146 9.66 6.64 5.52
C TYR A 146 9.58 6.24 4.04
N ALA A 147 10.72 5.83 3.48
CA ALA A 147 10.80 5.11 2.22
C ALA A 147 11.06 3.62 2.51
N PHE A 148 10.59 2.78 1.63
CA PHE A 148 10.67 1.32 1.70
C PHE A 148 11.65 0.83 0.65
N VAL A 149 12.66 0.07 1.08
CA VAL A 149 13.67 -0.52 0.20
C VAL A 149 13.12 -1.84 -0.32
N VAL A 150 12.83 -1.90 -1.62
CA VAL A 150 12.29 -3.06 -2.32
C VAL A 150 13.40 -3.78 -3.05
N LYS A 151 13.61 -5.05 -2.73
CA LYS A 151 14.39 -6.01 -3.51
C LYS A 151 13.56 -6.47 -4.70
N VAL A 152 14.11 -6.25 -5.89
CA VAL A 152 13.53 -6.63 -7.18
C VAL A 152 14.41 -7.72 -7.77
N GLU A 153 13.86 -8.91 -7.93
CA GLU A 153 14.54 -10.04 -8.55
C GLU A 153 13.91 -10.30 -9.92
N ARG A 154 14.75 -10.34 -10.96
CA ARG A 154 14.31 -10.57 -12.34
C ARG A 154 14.89 -11.88 -12.90
N GLU A 155 14.27 -12.41 -13.95
CA GLU A 155 14.79 -13.61 -14.63
C GLU A 155 16.09 -13.29 -15.39
N GLY A 156 17.23 -13.81 -14.90
CA GLY A 156 18.55 -13.63 -15.51
C GLY A 156 19.71 -14.06 -14.59
N PRO A 157 20.95 -14.24 -15.12
CA PRO A 157 22.10 -14.78 -14.37
C PRO A 157 22.68 -13.85 -13.29
N GLN A 158 22.38 -12.55 -13.33
CA GLN A 158 22.57 -11.57 -12.26
C GLN A 158 21.44 -10.54 -12.40
N GLU A 159 20.92 -10.02 -11.28
CA GLU A 159 20.38 -8.65 -11.10
C GLU A 159 19.28 -8.63 -10.03
N VAL A 160 19.66 -8.90 -8.80
CA VAL A 160 18.91 -8.39 -7.65
C VAL A 160 19.16 -6.88 -7.58
N GLN A 161 18.10 -6.09 -7.72
CA GLN A 161 18.17 -4.62 -7.63
C GLN A 161 17.43 -4.14 -6.37
N LEU A 162 17.91 -3.05 -5.77
CA LEU A 162 17.25 -2.40 -4.63
C LEU A 162 16.70 -1.05 -5.07
N VAL A 163 15.39 -0.86 -4.96
CA VAL A 163 14.72 0.41 -5.30
C VAL A 163 14.01 0.99 -4.08
N GLN A 164 14.01 2.31 -3.93
CA GLN A 164 13.39 2.98 -2.79
C GLN A 164 12.06 3.61 -3.18
N ARG A 165 10.98 3.25 -2.46
CA ARG A 165 9.63 3.75 -2.74
C ARG A 165 8.90 4.20 -1.48
N THR A 166 8.19 5.31 -1.54
CA THR A 166 7.36 5.78 -0.42
C THR A 166 5.98 5.12 -0.44
N PHE A 167 5.28 5.14 0.69
CA PHE A 167 3.90 4.64 0.76
C PHE A 167 2.98 5.38 -0.23
N GLU A 168 3.20 6.69 -0.40
CA GLU A 168 2.47 7.54 -1.32
C GLU A 168 2.67 7.12 -2.77
N GLU A 169 3.90 6.74 -3.16
CA GLU A 169 4.21 6.22 -4.50
C GLU A 169 3.55 4.85 -4.71
N PHE A 170 3.58 3.95 -3.73
CA PHE A 170 2.84 2.67 -3.80
C PHE A 170 1.34 2.87 -4.00
N GLN A 171 0.77 3.85 -3.31
CA GLN A 171 -0.62 4.21 -3.45
C GLN A 171 -0.92 4.82 -4.82
N GLU A 172 0.00 5.61 -5.38
CA GLU A 172 -0.10 6.11 -6.75
C GLU A 172 -0.15 4.96 -7.75
N LEU A 173 0.80 4.01 -7.68
CA LEU A 173 0.80 2.81 -8.52
C LEU A 173 -0.56 2.09 -8.44
N HIS A 174 -1.04 1.80 -7.22
CA HIS A 174 -2.31 1.11 -7.05
C HIS A 174 -3.47 1.91 -7.65
N SER A 175 -3.50 3.23 -7.43
CA SER A 175 -4.54 4.10 -7.98
C SER A 175 -4.54 4.08 -9.50
N LYS A 176 -3.36 4.12 -10.14
CA LYS A 176 -3.21 4.08 -11.60
C LYS A 176 -3.59 2.71 -12.17
N LEU A 177 -3.22 1.61 -11.50
CA LEU A 177 -3.65 0.26 -11.88
C LEU A 177 -5.18 0.11 -11.83
N ARG A 178 -5.86 0.73 -10.86
CA ARG A 178 -7.35 0.74 -10.79
C ARG A 178 -8.02 1.47 -11.93
N LEU A 179 -7.30 2.31 -12.67
CA LEU A 179 -7.81 2.97 -13.88
C LEU A 179 -7.75 2.02 -15.10
N ILE A 180 -6.84 1.05 -15.09
CA ILE A 180 -6.62 0.11 -16.19
C ILE A 180 -7.38 -1.20 -15.96
N PHE A 181 -7.42 -1.68 -14.71
CA PHE A 181 -7.94 -3.00 -14.37
C PHE A 181 -9.12 -2.92 -13.39
N PRO A 182 -10.11 -3.81 -13.52
CA PRO A 182 -11.19 -3.92 -12.55
C PRO A 182 -10.64 -4.29 -11.17
N SER A 183 -11.25 -3.79 -10.11
CA SER A 183 -10.79 -4.03 -8.73
C SER A 183 -10.73 -5.52 -8.36
N SER A 184 -11.52 -6.38 -9.02
CA SER A 184 -11.49 -7.84 -8.82
C SER A 184 -10.20 -8.52 -9.31
N LYS A 185 -9.47 -7.89 -10.24
CA LYS A 185 -8.19 -8.39 -10.76
C LYS A 185 -6.98 -7.83 -10.01
N LEU A 186 -7.21 -6.88 -9.09
CA LEU A 186 -6.16 -6.18 -8.38
C LEU A 186 -6.05 -6.64 -6.92
N PRO A 187 -4.83 -6.66 -6.35
CA PRO A 187 -4.65 -6.94 -4.94
C PRO A 187 -5.23 -5.83 -4.06
N SER A 188 -5.67 -6.19 -2.85
CA SER A 188 -6.10 -5.21 -1.85
C SER A 188 -4.94 -4.30 -1.44
N PHE A 189 -5.15 -2.98 -1.43
CA PHE A 189 -4.13 -2.02 -1.00
C PHE A 189 -4.32 -1.62 0.48
N PRO A 190 -3.23 -1.43 1.25
CA PRO A 190 -3.33 -1.02 2.65
C PRO A 190 -4.03 0.34 2.84
N SER A 191 -4.82 0.46 3.91
CA SER A 191 -5.51 1.73 4.21
C SER A 191 -4.52 2.86 4.49
N ARG A 192 -4.82 4.06 3.99
CA ARG A 192 -4.08 5.29 4.32
C ARG A 192 -4.19 5.65 5.81
N PHE A 193 -5.28 5.23 6.46
CA PHE A 193 -5.57 5.55 7.87
C PHE A 193 -5.05 4.46 8.79
N VAL A 194 -4.03 4.80 9.59
CA VAL A 194 -3.60 4.00 10.73
C VAL A 194 -4.07 4.72 11.99
N ILE A 195 -4.83 4.03 12.86
CA ILE A 195 -5.21 4.55 14.17
C ILE A 195 -3.94 4.56 15.04
N GLY A 196 -3.42 5.75 15.33
CA GLY A 196 -2.13 5.97 16.02
C GLY A 196 -1.31 7.09 15.36
N ARG A 197 -0.32 7.66 16.07
CA ARG A 197 0.53 8.75 15.53
C ARG A 197 1.18 8.30 14.21
N SER A 198 0.75 8.89 13.10
CA SER A 198 0.97 8.49 11.70
C SER A 198 2.41 8.50 11.18
N ARG A 199 3.41 8.74 12.04
CA ARG A 199 4.82 8.92 11.67
C ARG A 199 5.79 8.25 12.65
N SER A 200 5.35 7.21 13.36
CA SER A 200 6.23 6.40 14.20
C SER A 200 6.93 5.32 13.37
N GLU A 201 8.12 4.91 13.82
CA GLU A 201 8.84 3.74 13.32
C GLU A 201 7.97 2.47 13.34
N ALA A 202 7.20 2.26 14.41
CA ALA A 202 6.23 1.17 14.49
C ALA A 202 5.17 1.20 13.38
N THR A 203 4.77 2.39 12.90
CA THR A 203 3.85 2.52 11.76
C THR A 203 4.56 2.15 10.45
N ALA A 204 5.84 2.50 10.32
CA ALA A 204 6.64 2.12 9.17
C ALA A 204 6.86 0.60 9.12
N GLU A 205 7.19 -0.06 10.23
CA GLU A 205 7.31 -1.53 10.27
C GLU A 205 5.99 -2.22 9.92
N ARG A 206 4.87 -1.75 10.47
CA ARG A 206 3.55 -2.28 10.08
C ARG A 206 3.28 -2.11 8.58
N ARG A 207 3.59 -0.94 8.03
CA ARG A 207 3.42 -0.66 6.60
C ARG A 207 4.35 -1.53 5.74
N LYS A 208 5.54 -1.88 6.23
CA LYS A 208 6.45 -2.82 5.57
C LYS A 208 5.78 -4.17 5.35
N ASP A 209 5.23 -4.75 6.41
CA ASP A 209 4.52 -6.05 6.35
C ASP A 209 3.29 -5.97 5.42
N GLU A 210 2.52 -4.87 5.48
CA GLU A 210 1.34 -4.67 4.64
C GLU A 210 1.70 -4.49 3.15
N LEU A 211 2.78 -3.77 2.85
CA LEU A 211 3.29 -3.61 1.49
C LEU A 211 3.90 -4.91 0.96
N ASN A 212 4.50 -5.74 1.82
CA ASN A 212 5.01 -7.07 1.44
C ASN A 212 3.88 -7.97 0.92
N GLY A 213 2.75 -7.99 1.62
CA GLY A 213 1.55 -8.68 1.13
C GLY A 213 1.06 -8.12 -0.21
N TYR A 214 1.02 -6.78 -0.34
CA TYR A 214 0.59 -6.13 -1.58
C TYR A 214 1.46 -6.49 -2.79
N VAL A 215 2.79 -6.37 -2.68
CA VAL A 215 3.69 -6.65 -3.81
C VAL A 215 3.69 -8.13 -4.18
N TRP A 216 3.59 -9.03 -3.19
CA TRP A 216 3.48 -10.46 -3.46
C TRP A 216 2.20 -10.79 -4.25
N HIS A 217 1.06 -10.21 -3.88
CA HIS A 217 -0.17 -10.41 -4.67
C HIS A 217 -0.12 -9.75 -6.04
N LEU A 218 0.61 -8.64 -6.19
CA LEU A 218 0.78 -7.98 -7.47
C LEU A 218 1.61 -8.84 -8.43
N THR A 219 2.70 -9.47 -7.96
CA THR A 219 3.53 -10.36 -8.79
C THR A 219 2.83 -11.66 -9.17
N HIS A 220 1.94 -12.17 -8.32
CA HIS A 220 1.17 -13.40 -8.56
C HIS A 220 -0.21 -13.15 -9.17
N ALA A 221 -0.53 -11.90 -9.54
CA ALA A 221 -1.75 -11.59 -10.27
C ALA A 221 -1.70 -12.15 -11.71
N ALA A 222 -2.81 -12.05 -12.44
CA ALA A 222 -2.83 -12.42 -13.87
C ALA A 222 -1.73 -11.68 -14.64
N ALA A 223 -1.14 -12.33 -15.65
CA ALA A 223 0.02 -11.80 -16.37
C ALA A 223 -0.21 -10.38 -16.92
N GLU A 224 -1.42 -10.07 -17.38
CA GLU A 224 -1.81 -8.72 -17.82
C GLU A 224 -1.65 -7.62 -16.76
N VAL A 225 -1.83 -7.97 -15.47
CA VAL A 225 -1.63 -7.05 -14.33
C VAL A 225 -0.18 -7.07 -13.88
N ALA A 226 0.36 -8.27 -13.62
CA ALA A 226 1.72 -8.44 -13.11
C ALA A 226 2.79 -7.91 -14.07
N GLN A 227 2.53 -8.01 -15.38
CA GLN A 227 3.42 -7.56 -16.47
C GLN A 227 3.04 -6.20 -17.05
N CYS A 228 2.18 -5.44 -16.38
CA CYS A 228 1.79 -4.10 -16.80
C CYS A 228 2.98 -3.12 -16.76
N ASP A 229 3.11 -2.26 -17.77
CA ASP A 229 4.14 -1.23 -17.90
C ASP A 229 4.27 -0.37 -16.61
N LEU A 230 3.16 -0.07 -15.93
CA LEU A 230 3.17 0.66 -14.66
C LEU A 230 3.92 -0.07 -13.55
N VAL A 231 3.78 -1.40 -13.46
CA VAL A 231 4.47 -2.22 -12.46
C VAL A 231 5.97 -2.21 -12.74
N TYR A 232 6.36 -2.38 -14.00
CA TYR A 232 7.76 -2.40 -14.39
C TYR A 232 8.43 -1.04 -14.23
N THR A 233 7.73 0.02 -14.62
CA THR A 233 8.15 1.40 -14.40
C THR A 233 8.30 1.72 -12.92
N PHE A 234 7.37 1.25 -12.09
CA PHE A 234 7.43 1.46 -10.64
C PHE A 234 8.65 0.79 -10.01
N PHE A 235 9.00 -0.44 -10.42
CA PHE A 235 10.12 -1.20 -9.88
C PHE A 235 11.44 -1.03 -10.64
N HIS A 236 11.51 -0.10 -11.60
CA HIS A 236 12.76 0.27 -12.25
C HIS A 236 13.61 1.19 -11.37
N PRO A 237 14.94 1.02 -11.27
CA PRO A 237 15.80 1.94 -10.53
C PRO A 237 15.67 3.40 -10.98
N LEU A 238 15.60 4.34 -10.04
CA LEU A 238 15.62 5.77 -10.32
C LEU A 238 17.00 6.36 -9.96
N SER A 239 17.31 7.58 -10.38
CA SER A 239 18.59 8.23 -10.08
C SER A 239 18.90 8.36 -8.58
N ARG A 240 17.87 8.30 -7.73
CA ARG A 240 18.04 8.26 -6.26
C ARG A 240 18.48 6.88 -5.74
N ASP A 241 18.22 5.83 -6.51
CA ASP A 241 18.58 4.45 -6.22
C ASP A 241 20.04 4.17 -6.67
N GLU A 242 20.52 4.87 -7.71
CA GLU A 242 21.89 4.77 -8.26
C GLU A 242 23.01 5.25 -7.30
N ARG A 243 22.71 6.18 -6.38
CA ARG A 243 23.70 6.77 -5.45
C ARG A 243 24.32 5.78 -4.45
N THR A 244 23.86 4.53 -4.44
CA THR A 244 24.42 3.47 -3.59
C THR A 244 25.56 2.71 -4.28
N ALA A 245 25.90 3.02 -5.54
CA ALA A 245 26.85 2.26 -6.34
C ALA A 245 28.20 2.97 -6.68
N GLY A 246 28.50 4.16 -6.14
CA GLY A 246 29.80 4.80 -6.43
C GLY A 246 30.21 5.97 -5.53
N ASN A 247 31.37 5.81 -4.88
CA ASN A 247 32.20 6.78 -4.16
C ASN A 247 31.72 7.36 -2.81
N GLY A 248 32.15 6.70 -1.73
CA GLY A 248 33.15 7.26 -0.80
C GLY A 248 32.85 8.57 -0.07
N SER A 249 31.97 8.53 0.92
CA SER A 249 32.21 9.24 2.19
C SER A 249 31.69 8.35 3.32
N LYS A 250 32.58 7.96 4.24
CA LYS A 250 32.29 7.02 5.34
C LYS A 250 31.10 7.52 6.17
N PRO A 251 29.95 6.81 6.19
CA PRO A 251 29.12 6.79 7.37
C PRO A 251 29.80 5.87 8.39
N ALA A 252 29.67 6.16 9.68
CA ALA A 252 30.17 5.30 10.73
C ALA A 252 29.76 3.83 10.46
N GLU A 253 30.75 2.97 10.25
CA GLU A 253 30.57 1.52 10.16
C GLU A 253 29.98 1.04 11.49
N VAL A 254 28.67 0.89 11.54
CA VAL A 254 28.12 -0.27 12.24
C VAL A 254 28.38 -1.42 11.29
N LEU A 255 29.47 -2.12 11.58
CA LEU A 255 29.94 -3.31 10.87
C LEU A 255 28.80 -4.34 10.76
N TRP A 256 28.15 -4.37 9.59
CA TRP A 256 27.50 -5.57 9.10
C TRP A 256 28.14 -5.88 7.76
N SER A 257 29.28 -6.54 7.83
CA SER A 257 29.71 -7.39 6.73
C SER A 257 28.56 -8.35 6.44
N PRO A 258 28.05 -8.44 5.20
CA PRO A 258 27.35 -9.64 4.77
C PRO A 258 28.42 -10.73 4.74
N ALA A 259 28.56 -11.46 5.85
CA ALA A 259 29.32 -12.69 5.79
C ALA A 259 28.61 -13.57 4.77
N ALA A 260 29.36 -13.98 3.76
CA ALA A 260 28.92 -14.98 2.80
C ALA A 260 28.34 -16.18 3.58
N GLY A 261 27.06 -16.48 3.36
CA GLY A 261 26.44 -17.70 3.87
C GLY A 261 26.18 -17.78 5.37
N THR A 262 25.80 -16.69 6.04
CA THR A 262 25.35 -16.78 7.45
C THR A 262 24.01 -17.50 7.55
N GLU A 263 24.03 -18.82 7.77
CA GLU A 263 22.84 -19.60 8.12
C GLU A 263 22.25 -19.05 9.44
N LEU A 264 21.03 -18.50 9.42
CA LEU A 264 20.33 -17.97 10.61
C LEU A 264 19.65 -19.08 11.43
N GLY A 265 20.01 -20.33 11.16
CA GLY A 265 19.44 -21.53 11.75
C GLY A 265 18.40 -22.19 10.85
N GLU A 266 17.91 -23.34 11.30
CA GLU A 266 16.89 -24.11 10.62
C GLU A 266 15.75 -24.44 11.57
N ILE A 267 14.53 -24.41 11.05
CA ILE A 267 13.33 -24.81 11.76
C ILE A 267 12.79 -26.14 11.22
N LYS A 268 12.49 -27.07 12.12
CA LYS A 268 11.84 -28.33 11.77
C LYS A 268 10.34 -28.23 11.94
N LEU A 269 9.62 -28.49 10.86
CA LEU A 269 8.15 -28.47 10.84
C LEU A 269 7.60 -29.84 10.48
N SER A 270 6.38 -30.10 10.97
CA SER A 270 5.52 -31.14 10.44
C SER A 270 4.26 -30.48 9.88
N ILE A 271 4.01 -30.66 8.59
CA ILE A 271 2.90 -30.03 7.86
C ILE A 271 2.00 -31.13 7.31
N SER A 272 0.71 -31.05 7.62
CA SER A 272 -0.29 -31.98 7.07
C SER A 272 -1.62 -31.29 6.83
N TYR A 273 -2.36 -31.80 5.86
CA TYR A 273 -3.68 -31.27 5.51
C TYR A 273 -4.72 -32.41 5.48
N LYS A 274 -5.78 -32.26 6.27
CA LYS A 274 -6.91 -33.20 6.36
C LYS A 274 -8.20 -32.47 6.77
N ASN A 275 -9.34 -32.89 6.23
CA ASN A 275 -10.67 -32.37 6.60
C ASN A 275 -10.78 -30.82 6.51
N ASP A 276 -10.28 -30.23 5.43
CA ASP A 276 -10.22 -28.76 5.23
C ASP A 276 -9.48 -27.99 6.33
N LYS A 277 -8.55 -28.67 7.01
CA LYS A 277 -7.69 -28.10 8.04
C LYS A 277 -6.22 -28.33 7.71
N LEU A 278 -5.43 -27.27 7.83
CA LEU A 278 -3.98 -27.31 7.74
C LEU A 278 -3.40 -27.35 9.16
N PHE A 279 -2.63 -28.39 9.45
CA PHE A 279 -1.94 -28.62 10.71
C PHE A 279 -0.45 -28.37 10.50
N ILE A 280 0.11 -27.44 11.26
CA ILE A 280 1.54 -27.13 11.25
C ILE A 280 2.06 -27.31 12.66
N MET A 281 2.81 -28.40 12.89
CA MET A 281 3.51 -28.65 14.13
C MET A 281 4.89 -28.03 14.06
N VAL A 282 5.12 -27.03 14.91
CA VAL A 282 6.44 -26.43 15.13
C VAL A 282 7.19 -27.35 16.09
N ILE A 283 8.18 -28.08 15.61
CA ILE A 283 8.88 -29.10 16.40
C ILE A 283 9.98 -28.43 17.23
N HIS A 284 11.06 -27.99 16.56
CA HIS A 284 12.17 -27.27 17.19
C HIS A 284 12.94 -26.46 16.15
N ILE A 285 13.78 -25.56 16.62
CA ILE A 285 14.73 -24.79 15.81
C ILE A 285 16.14 -25.15 16.29
N ARG A 286 17.11 -25.16 15.38
CA ARG A 286 18.52 -25.28 15.71
C ARG A 286 19.34 -24.17 15.06
N GLY A 287 20.44 -23.79 15.70
CA GLY A 287 21.42 -22.89 15.11
C GLY A 287 20.98 -21.43 14.99
N LEU A 288 20.06 -20.95 15.85
CA LEU A 288 19.81 -19.51 15.94
C LEU A 288 21.08 -18.79 16.41
N GLN A 289 21.22 -17.53 16.02
CA GLN A 289 22.32 -16.70 16.48
C GLN A 289 21.95 -15.99 17.80
N PRO A 290 22.92 -15.81 18.71
CA PRO A 290 22.77 -14.92 19.85
C PRO A 290 22.41 -13.49 19.42
N LEU A 291 21.79 -12.75 20.31
CA LEU A 291 21.52 -11.33 20.12
C LEU A 291 22.84 -10.53 20.07
N GLN A 292 22.77 -9.26 19.65
CA GLN A 292 23.95 -8.41 19.45
C GLN A 292 24.78 -8.22 20.73
N ASP A 293 24.17 -8.35 21.90
CA ASP A 293 24.81 -8.28 23.21
C ASP A 293 25.42 -9.63 23.68
N GLY A 294 25.37 -10.65 22.81
CA GLY A 294 25.84 -12.00 23.10
C GLY A 294 24.89 -12.83 23.95
N THR A 295 23.70 -12.31 24.28
CA THR A 295 22.71 -13.07 25.05
C THR A 295 21.93 -14.02 24.14
N ASP A 296 21.59 -15.20 24.67
CA ASP A 296 20.68 -16.10 23.98
C ASP A 296 19.28 -15.46 23.89
N PRO A 297 18.60 -15.57 22.74
CA PRO A 297 17.29 -14.98 22.55
C PRO A 297 16.20 -15.70 23.34
N ASP A 298 15.02 -15.09 23.42
CA ASP A 298 13.77 -15.69 23.89
C ASP A 298 12.86 -16.01 22.68
N PRO A 299 13.15 -17.04 21.86
CA PRO A 299 12.55 -17.18 20.54
C PRO A 299 11.11 -17.68 20.60
N TYR A 300 10.26 -17.15 19.73
CA TYR A 300 8.95 -17.68 19.40
C TYR A 300 8.68 -17.58 17.90
N VAL A 301 7.80 -18.46 17.40
CA VAL A 301 7.47 -18.53 15.97
C VAL A 301 6.13 -17.86 15.73
N LYS A 302 6.05 -17.00 14.71
CA LYS A 302 4.80 -16.49 14.13
C LYS A 302 4.60 -17.10 12.75
N LEU A 303 3.39 -17.58 12.48
CA LEU A 303 2.98 -18.06 11.17
C LEU A 303 1.88 -17.17 10.61
N TYR A 304 1.94 -16.93 9.31
CA TYR A 304 0.88 -16.34 8.49
C TYR A 304 0.61 -17.25 7.29
N LEU A 305 -0.64 -17.30 6.85
CA LEU A 305 -1.04 -18.02 5.65
C LEU A 305 -1.36 -17.00 4.57
N LEU A 306 -0.45 -16.80 3.62
CA LEU A 306 -0.59 -15.83 2.55
C LEU A 306 -1.29 -16.47 1.34
N PRO A 307 -2.21 -15.77 0.62
CA PRO A 307 -2.78 -14.46 0.92
C PRO A 307 -3.50 -14.38 2.26
N ASP A 308 -3.34 -13.29 3.02
CA ASP A 308 -4.16 -13.04 4.22
C ASP A 308 -4.88 -11.70 4.12
N PRO A 309 -5.84 -11.56 3.18
CA PRO A 309 -6.53 -10.29 2.94
C PRO A 309 -7.30 -9.80 4.18
N GLN A 310 -7.77 -10.73 5.02
CA GLN A 310 -8.52 -10.42 6.24
C GLN A 310 -7.61 -10.23 7.47
N LYS A 311 -6.30 -10.48 7.35
CA LYS A 311 -5.30 -10.38 8.45
C LYS A 311 -5.65 -11.25 9.66
N THR A 312 -6.27 -12.40 9.42
CA THR A 312 -6.75 -13.33 10.47
C THR A 312 -5.92 -14.60 10.59
N SER A 313 -4.95 -14.80 9.69
CA SER A 313 -4.17 -16.03 9.60
C SER A 313 -3.13 -16.13 10.71
N LYS A 314 -2.75 -15.02 11.36
CA LYS A 314 -1.68 -15.03 12.37
C LYS A 314 -1.88 -16.13 13.43
N ARG A 315 -0.89 -16.99 13.59
CA ARG A 315 -0.74 -17.95 14.69
C ARG A 315 0.65 -17.80 15.29
N LYS A 316 0.83 -18.12 16.57
CA LYS A 316 2.15 -18.06 17.21
C LYS A 316 2.33 -19.17 18.23
N THR A 317 3.58 -19.57 18.45
CA THR A 317 3.96 -20.44 19.56
C THR A 317 4.14 -19.66 20.85
N LYS A 318 4.30 -20.37 21.96
CA LYS A 318 4.90 -19.82 23.19
C LYS A 318 6.36 -19.44 22.94
N ALA A 319 6.86 -18.46 23.70
CA ALA A 319 8.28 -18.12 23.71
C ALA A 319 9.06 -19.15 24.53
N ALA A 320 10.13 -19.66 23.95
CA ALA A 320 11.18 -20.34 24.69
C ALA A 320 12.08 -19.30 25.35
N ARG A 321 12.76 -19.67 26.43
CA ARG A 321 13.58 -18.73 27.21
C ARG A 321 15.05 -19.00 27.01
N ARG A 322 15.82 -17.95 26.70
CA ARG A 322 17.28 -17.91 26.63
C ARG A 322 17.86 -19.14 25.96
N THR A 323 17.53 -19.33 24.69
CA THR A 323 18.04 -20.47 23.93
C THR A 323 18.14 -20.19 22.44
N CYS A 324 19.25 -20.63 21.85
CA CYS A 324 19.45 -20.67 20.40
C CYS A 324 18.92 -21.96 19.73
N ASN A 325 18.40 -22.92 20.51
CA ASN A 325 17.92 -24.22 20.03
C ASN A 325 16.57 -24.62 20.67
N PRO A 326 15.51 -23.80 20.52
CA PRO A 326 14.25 -24.01 21.20
C PRO A 326 13.50 -25.25 20.69
N THR A 327 12.85 -25.97 21.60
CA THR A 327 11.88 -27.03 21.28
C THR A 327 10.48 -26.56 21.68
N TYR A 328 9.54 -26.61 20.74
CA TYR A 328 8.16 -26.15 20.94
C TYR A 328 7.18 -27.32 21.02
N ASN A 329 7.27 -28.27 20.07
CA ASN A 329 6.27 -29.32 19.87
C ASN A 329 4.82 -28.79 19.91
N GLU A 330 4.60 -27.63 19.30
CA GLU A 330 3.33 -26.91 19.37
C GLU A 330 2.60 -27.01 18.03
N MET A 331 1.32 -27.42 18.07
CA MET A 331 0.49 -27.58 16.89
C MET A 331 -0.34 -26.32 16.63
N LEU A 332 -0.10 -25.67 15.50
CA LEU A 332 -0.85 -24.52 15.02
C LEU A 332 -1.81 -24.97 13.91
N VAL A 333 -3.09 -24.63 14.06
CA VAL A 333 -4.16 -25.11 13.17
C VAL A 333 -4.82 -23.94 12.44
N TYR A 334 -5.04 -24.14 11.14
CA TYR A 334 -5.83 -23.28 10.27
C TYR A 334 -7.08 -24.04 9.83
N ASP A 335 -8.23 -23.56 10.26
CA ASP A 335 -9.53 -24.13 9.90
C ASP A 335 -10.09 -23.54 8.61
N ARG A 336 -10.91 -24.34 7.90
CA ARG A 336 -11.68 -23.93 6.72
C ARG A 336 -10.77 -23.42 5.60
N ILE A 337 -9.73 -24.19 5.27
CA ILE A 337 -8.89 -23.97 4.10
C ILE A 337 -9.37 -24.93 3.01
N PRO A 338 -10.15 -24.48 2.01
CA PRO A 338 -10.58 -25.34 0.92
C PRO A 338 -9.38 -25.90 0.16
N ARG A 339 -9.50 -27.13 -0.36
CA ARG A 339 -8.42 -27.76 -1.10
C ARG A 339 -7.95 -26.93 -2.30
N GLY A 340 -8.87 -26.30 -3.02
CA GLY A 340 -8.54 -25.43 -4.16
C GLY A 340 -7.65 -24.25 -3.77
N ASP A 341 -7.83 -23.73 -2.56
CA ASP A 341 -7.05 -22.61 -2.03
C ASP A 341 -5.66 -23.05 -1.59
N LEU A 342 -5.51 -24.26 -1.06
CA LEU A 342 -4.27 -24.74 -0.44
C LEU A 342 -3.05 -24.57 -1.37
N ASN A 343 -3.20 -24.92 -2.64
CA ASN A 343 -2.13 -24.83 -3.63
C ASN A 343 -1.68 -23.39 -3.93
N GLN A 344 -2.52 -22.41 -3.60
CA GLN A 344 -2.24 -20.99 -3.79
C GLN A 344 -1.72 -20.33 -2.50
N ARG A 345 -1.61 -21.09 -1.40
CA ARG A 345 -1.17 -20.58 -0.12
C ARG A 345 0.34 -20.76 0.09
N VAL A 346 0.93 -19.79 0.78
CA VAL A 346 2.32 -19.83 1.26
C VAL A 346 2.29 -19.62 2.77
N ILE A 347 2.99 -20.48 3.52
CA ILE A 347 3.27 -20.21 4.92
C ILE A 347 4.40 -19.20 4.99
N HIS A 348 4.15 -18.03 5.55
CA HIS A 348 5.20 -17.09 5.96
C HIS A 348 5.48 -17.31 7.45
N LEU A 349 6.67 -17.84 7.72
CA LEU A 349 7.14 -18.15 9.07
C LEU A 349 8.16 -17.10 9.48
N ARG A 350 8.01 -16.53 10.68
CA ARG A 350 8.97 -15.60 11.28
C ARG A 350 9.35 -16.06 12.66
N VAL A 351 10.64 -16.13 12.95
CA VAL A 351 11.18 -16.40 14.29
C VAL A 351 11.61 -15.07 14.89
N LEU A 352 11.07 -14.73 16.07
CA LEU A 352 11.40 -13.49 16.76
C LEU A 352 11.85 -13.77 18.18
N SER A 353 12.75 -12.95 18.72
CA SER A 353 13.05 -12.91 20.15
C SER A 353 12.05 -11.97 20.85
N ASP A 354 11.46 -12.45 21.94
CA ASP A 354 10.68 -11.62 22.85
C ASP A 354 11.66 -10.76 23.68
N GLY A 355 11.61 -9.45 23.50
CA GLY A 355 12.55 -8.50 24.14
C GLY A 355 11.92 -7.74 25.31
N ALA A 356 12.76 -7.11 26.13
CA ALA A 356 12.29 -6.13 27.11
C ALA A 356 11.77 -4.88 26.37
N PHE A 357 10.63 -4.34 26.80
CA PHE A 357 10.04 -3.08 26.29
C PHE A 357 9.65 -3.08 24.79
N TRP A 358 8.79 -4.02 24.39
CA TRP A 358 8.02 -4.02 23.12
C TRP A 358 8.82 -4.16 21.81
N GLU A 359 10.15 -4.15 21.86
CA GLU A 359 11.01 -4.39 20.71
C GLU A 359 11.23 -5.89 20.53
N ASN A 360 10.73 -6.45 19.42
CA ASN A 360 10.95 -7.85 19.06
C ASN A 360 12.01 -7.90 17.97
N THR A 361 13.09 -8.63 18.20
CA THR A 361 14.15 -8.81 17.21
C THR A 361 13.79 -9.95 16.27
N LEU A 362 13.82 -9.73 14.95
CA LEU A 362 13.69 -10.81 13.97
C LEU A 362 14.98 -11.64 13.98
N LEU A 363 14.85 -12.95 14.18
CA LEU A 363 15.97 -13.90 14.17
C LEU A 363 16.11 -14.61 12.83
N GLY A 364 15.03 -14.65 12.05
CA GLY A 364 15.00 -15.19 10.69
C GLY A 364 13.58 -15.48 10.24
N GLU A 365 13.38 -15.63 8.94
CA GLU A 365 12.09 -15.98 8.34
C GLU A 365 12.22 -16.97 7.19
N THR A 366 11.11 -17.61 6.81
CA THR A 366 11.10 -18.50 5.65
C THR A 366 9.70 -18.55 5.02
N PHE A 367 9.67 -18.88 3.73
CA PHE A 367 8.46 -18.97 2.93
C PHE A 367 8.30 -20.39 2.41
N ILE A 368 7.20 -21.04 2.77
CA ILE A 368 6.96 -22.44 2.44
C ILE A 368 5.71 -22.53 1.56
N PRO A 369 5.86 -22.69 0.22
CA PRO A 369 4.74 -22.89 -0.68
C PRO A 369 4.02 -24.21 -0.38
N LEU A 370 2.69 -24.17 -0.33
CA LEU A 370 1.86 -25.37 -0.10
C LEU A 370 1.46 -26.08 -1.40
N THR A 371 2.02 -25.65 -2.54
CA THR A 371 1.75 -26.19 -3.89
C THR A 371 1.97 -27.69 -4.03
N ARG A 372 2.85 -28.28 -3.22
CA ARG A 372 3.23 -29.70 -3.28
C ARG A 372 2.53 -30.57 -2.21
N LEU A 373 1.69 -29.99 -1.35
CA LEU A 373 1.08 -30.72 -0.24
C LEU A 373 -0.16 -31.50 -0.71
N VAL A 374 -0.05 -32.82 -0.78
CA VAL A 374 -1.18 -33.70 -1.11
C VAL A 374 -2.01 -34.01 0.15
N PRO A 375 -3.36 -34.01 0.10
CA PRO A 375 -4.18 -34.39 1.23
C PRO A 375 -3.84 -35.79 1.76
N GLY A 376 -3.70 -35.92 3.08
CA GLY A 376 -3.27 -37.17 3.73
C GLY A 376 -1.76 -37.42 3.73
N GLN A 377 -0.98 -36.62 2.99
CA GLN A 377 0.47 -36.63 3.08
C GLN A 377 0.92 -35.80 4.28
N HIS A 378 1.96 -36.30 4.95
CA HIS A 378 2.59 -35.67 6.09
C HIS A 378 4.03 -35.35 5.70
N TRP A 379 4.37 -34.06 5.69
CA TRP A 379 5.71 -33.58 5.39
C TRP A 379 6.41 -33.25 6.70
N VAL A 380 7.59 -33.82 6.94
CA VAL A 380 8.45 -33.44 8.05
C VAL A 380 9.81 -33.09 7.50
N ASP A 381 10.22 -31.85 7.67
CA ASP A 381 11.46 -31.38 7.06
C ASP A 381 12.05 -30.18 7.79
N TRP A 382 13.30 -29.91 7.44
CA TRP A 382 14.03 -28.72 7.87
C TRP A 382 13.85 -27.61 6.84
N HIS A 383 13.65 -26.40 7.35
CA HIS A 383 13.57 -25.18 6.56
C HIS A 383 14.63 -24.20 7.05
N GLN A 384 15.48 -23.77 6.13
CA GLN A 384 16.48 -22.74 6.38
C GLN A 384 15.79 -21.39 6.66
N LEU A 385 16.31 -20.68 7.65
CA LEU A 385 15.89 -19.34 7.98
C LEU A 385 16.75 -18.34 7.20
N ASP A 386 16.05 -17.47 6.47
CA ASP A 386 16.62 -16.37 5.71
C ASP A 386 16.54 -15.05 6.49
N PRO A 387 17.39 -14.05 6.17
CA PRO A 387 17.41 -12.74 6.83
C PRO A 387 16.15 -11.89 6.70
#